data_AF-A0A0M0BNF7-F1
#
_entry.id   AF-A0A0M0BNF7-F1
#
_cell.length_a   1.000
_cell.length_b   1.000
_cell.length_c   1.000
_cell.angle_alpha   90.00
_cell.angle_beta   90.00
_cell.angle_gamma   90.00
#
_symmetry.space_group_name_H-M   'P 1'
#
loop_
_entity.id
_entity.type
_entity.pdbx_description
1 polymer ?
#
loop_
_entity_poly.entity_id
_entity_poly.type
_entity_poly.pdbx_seq_one_letter_code
_entity_poly.pdbx_strand_id
1 'polypeptide(L)'
;MAKVFHRKIILSVILLSLLIFSTTASFAPMVQGDAGGIGKWVEITVEGGGGVVILTKLSSGETWSTSDYLIEKVGAGLVRLDAVEDSNFVFDHWLINGNEIDDGDRLWYEFRTEKGVTSITAVFKEVFTINAIVSVDAPNGTIALSSGGVGNSSWVIKVEKGGSQEFWFYADEGNHISAIAKNNEYLAPTSSISITNIQEDYTIVVFFSEDGYAWVPAGSNLEVYLTESASLSFTTVTTGFFAAGIELIRPEAWGAFTWDISMLGISYTDAKITLELDGYHSITQVITIVANDAFYCDVNGDLLVTAADLSLVANYNKATETHPNDFPYDPTYDTNRDGDITQDDVHLVNEYKGTEISWELLDPSKWTAEFDEENNITIVTIIPDHFSIFRGR
;
A
#
# COMPACT_ATOMS: atom_id res chain seq x y z
N MET A 1 -41.49 21.22 79.99
CA MET A 1 -40.02 21.39 79.97
C MET A 1 -39.36 20.87 78.69
N ALA A 2 -39.96 19.93 77.93
CA ALA A 2 -39.38 19.37 76.68
C ALA A 2 -39.39 20.30 75.44
N LYS A 3 -40.29 21.30 75.36
CA LYS A 3 -40.39 22.22 74.19
C LYS A 3 -39.27 23.27 74.10
N VAL A 4 -38.57 23.57 75.20
CA VAL A 4 -37.48 24.57 75.20
C VAL A 4 -36.15 23.96 74.73
N PHE A 5 -35.98 22.64 74.87
CA PHE A 5 -34.76 21.95 74.49
C PHE A 5 -34.61 21.81 72.95
N HIS A 6 -35.73 21.62 72.23
CA HIS A 6 -35.71 21.49 70.77
C HIS A 6 -35.38 22.79 70.04
N ARG A 7 -35.74 23.97 70.58
CA ARG A 7 -35.42 25.25 69.93
C ARG A 7 -33.93 25.59 69.97
N LYS A 8 -33.20 25.19 71.02
CA LYS A 8 -31.77 25.46 71.12
C LYS A 8 -30.93 24.58 70.19
N ILE A 9 -31.33 23.31 70.02
CA ILE A 9 -30.63 22.38 69.12
C ILE A 9 -30.83 22.81 67.66
N ILE A 10 -32.03 23.22 67.26
CA ILE A 10 -32.29 23.67 65.88
C ILE A 10 -31.54 24.97 65.56
N LEU A 11 -31.46 25.92 66.50
CA LEU A 11 -30.68 27.16 66.29
C LEU A 11 -29.18 26.88 66.17
N SER A 12 -28.63 25.97 66.99
CA SER A 12 -27.22 25.60 66.94
C SER A 12 -26.87 24.84 65.66
N VAL A 13 -27.75 23.97 65.16
CA VAL A 13 -27.53 23.28 63.88
C VAL A 13 -27.56 24.28 62.72
N ILE A 14 -28.52 25.22 62.70
CA ILE A 14 -28.58 26.26 61.66
C ILE A 14 -27.34 27.18 61.69
N LEU A 15 -26.87 27.58 62.88
CA LEU A 15 -25.64 28.39 62.99
C LEU A 15 -24.39 27.61 62.56
N LEU A 16 -24.32 26.31 62.87
CA LEU A 16 -23.19 25.47 62.47
C LEU A 16 -23.20 25.19 60.97
N SER A 17 -24.38 25.04 60.35
CA SER A 17 -24.53 24.95 58.89
C SER A 17 -24.12 26.25 58.18
N LEU A 18 -24.46 27.41 58.74
CA LEU A 18 -24.04 28.72 58.21
C LEU A 18 -22.53 28.96 58.35
N LEU A 19 -21.90 28.42 59.41
CA LEU A 19 -20.45 28.52 59.60
C LEU A 19 -19.66 27.61 58.65
N ILE A 20 -20.19 26.42 58.32
CA ILE A 20 -19.55 25.50 57.37
C ILE A 20 -19.65 26.03 55.94
N PHE A 21 -20.73 26.74 55.59
CA PHE A 21 -20.85 27.42 54.29
C PHE A 21 -19.99 28.69 54.17
N SER A 22 -19.49 29.28 55.26
CA SER A 22 -18.61 30.46 55.20
C SER A 22 -17.12 30.13 55.16
N THR A 23 -16.72 28.87 55.38
CA THR A 23 -15.31 28.45 55.35
C THR A 23 -14.90 27.72 54.07
N THR A 24 -15.83 27.44 53.17
CA THR A 24 -15.51 27.14 51.76
C THR A 24 -15.56 28.43 50.95
N ALA A 25 -14.78 29.44 51.38
CA ALA A 25 -14.26 30.36 50.38
C ALA A 25 -13.37 29.50 49.50
N SER A 26 -13.89 29.10 48.33
CA SER A 26 -13.02 28.73 47.22
C SER A 26 -11.98 29.83 47.16
N PHE A 27 -10.71 29.50 47.36
CA PHE A 27 -9.63 30.35 46.88
C PHE A 27 -9.81 30.41 45.37
N ALA A 28 -10.68 31.31 44.90
CA ALA A 28 -10.46 31.94 43.63
C ALA A 28 -9.05 32.51 43.77
N PRO A 29 -8.07 32.09 42.94
CA PRO A 29 -6.78 32.75 42.96
C PRO A 29 -7.08 34.25 42.88
N MET A 30 -6.59 35.01 43.86
CA MET A 30 -6.65 36.46 43.76
C MET A 30 -5.87 36.80 42.49
N VAL A 31 -6.60 37.02 41.39
CA VAL A 31 -6.05 37.60 40.17
C VAL A 31 -5.48 38.92 40.63
N GLN A 32 -4.15 38.96 40.73
CA GLN A 32 -3.41 40.17 40.99
C GLN A 32 -3.84 41.15 39.91
N GLY A 33 -4.64 42.15 40.29
CA GLY A 33 -5.14 43.14 39.36
C GLY A 33 -3.94 43.77 38.66
N ASP A 34 -3.80 43.51 37.36
CA ASP A 34 -2.72 44.08 36.57
C ASP A 34 -2.73 45.58 36.75
N ALA A 35 -1.58 46.11 37.17
CA ALA A 35 -1.40 47.52 37.45
C ALA A 35 -1.56 48.32 36.15
N GLY A 36 -2.78 48.79 35.86
CA GLY A 36 -3.09 50.06 35.20
C GLY A 36 -2.34 50.42 33.92
N GLY A 37 -1.84 49.44 33.15
CA GLY A 37 -1.29 49.70 31.82
C GLY A 37 -2.43 50.08 30.88
N ILE A 38 -2.25 51.15 30.09
CA ILE A 38 -3.14 51.50 28.98
C ILE A 38 -3.25 50.23 28.13
N GLY A 39 -4.41 49.56 28.18
CA GLY A 39 -4.49 48.21 27.64
C GLY A 39 -4.16 48.21 26.15
N LYS A 40 -3.13 47.45 25.79
CA LYS A 40 -2.73 47.27 24.42
C LYS A 40 -3.67 46.25 23.78
N TRP A 41 -4.15 46.63 22.61
CA TRP A 41 -4.95 45.77 21.75
C TRP A 41 -4.01 44.97 20.87
N VAL A 42 -4.36 43.70 20.65
CA VAL A 42 -3.68 42.83 19.69
C VAL A 42 -4.73 42.36 18.69
N GLU A 43 -4.39 42.52 17.42
CA GLU A 43 -5.13 41.97 16.29
C GLU A 43 -4.53 40.62 15.91
N ILE A 44 -5.39 39.62 15.74
CA ILE A 44 -5.03 38.25 15.36
C ILE A 44 -5.83 37.88 14.13
N THR A 45 -5.13 37.43 13.09
CA THR A 45 -5.71 36.97 11.84
C THR A 45 -5.25 35.53 11.57
N VAL A 46 -6.14 34.72 11.01
CA VAL A 46 -5.84 33.39 10.50
C VAL A 46 -5.93 33.45 8.98
N GLU A 47 -4.81 33.20 8.31
CA GLU A 47 -4.73 33.14 6.84
C GLU A 47 -4.61 31.70 6.35
N GLY A 48 -5.11 31.44 5.15
CA GLY A 48 -5.17 30.09 4.55
C GLY A 48 -6.37 29.26 4.98
N GLY A 49 -6.89 29.47 6.19
CA GLY A 49 -8.07 28.79 6.73
C GLY A 49 -7.77 27.52 7.52
N GLY A 50 -8.82 26.88 8.07
CA GLY A 50 -8.74 25.57 8.71
C GLY A 50 -7.76 25.44 9.89
N GLY A 51 -7.54 26.52 10.64
CA GLY A 51 -6.75 26.49 11.86
C GLY A 51 -7.41 27.31 12.95
N VAL A 52 -7.02 27.07 14.20
CA VAL A 52 -7.43 27.89 15.34
C VAL A 52 -6.19 28.45 16.02
N VAL A 53 -6.19 29.73 16.31
CA VAL A 53 -5.18 30.37 17.15
C VAL A 53 -5.76 30.54 18.55
N ILE A 54 -5.05 30.05 19.55
CA ILE A 54 -5.35 30.23 20.97
C ILE A 54 -4.34 31.21 21.55
N LEU A 55 -4.84 32.32 22.10
CA LEU A 55 -4.09 33.33 22.80
C LEU A 55 -4.22 33.10 24.30
N THR A 56 -3.12 32.96 25.03
CA THR A 56 -3.11 32.78 26.49
C THR A 56 -2.26 33.85 27.15
N LYS A 57 -2.87 34.63 28.05
CA LYS A 57 -2.13 35.57 28.88
C LYS A 57 -1.56 34.84 30.09
N LEU A 58 -0.24 34.69 30.15
CA LEU A 58 0.40 33.81 31.13
C LEU A 58 0.29 34.29 32.59
N SER A 59 0.08 35.59 32.82
CA SER A 59 -0.08 36.12 34.18
C SER A 59 -1.46 35.86 34.78
N SER A 60 -2.52 35.89 33.98
CA SER A 60 -3.90 35.68 34.43
C SER A 60 -4.44 34.29 34.11
N GLY A 61 -3.86 33.59 33.13
CA GLY A 61 -4.39 32.35 32.56
C GLY A 61 -5.60 32.56 31.66
N GLU A 62 -5.96 33.81 31.35
CA GLU A 62 -7.07 34.12 30.44
C GLU A 62 -6.73 33.67 29.02
N THR A 63 -7.72 33.07 28.34
CA THR A 63 -7.55 32.54 27.00
C THR A 63 -8.61 33.09 26.04
N TRP A 64 -8.20 33.32 24.80
CA TRP A 64 -9.07 33.69 23.70
C TRP A 64 -8.73 32.84 22.48
N SER A 65 -9.70 32.60 21.60
CA SER A 65 -9.45 31.79 20.40
C SER A 65 -10.18 32.34 19.20
N THR A 66 -9.59 32.18 18.01
CA THR A 66 -10.25 32.50 16.74
C THR A 66 -9.79 31.56 15.63
N SER A 67 -10.66 31.36 14.65
CA SER A 67 -10.39 30.62 13.41
C SER A 67 -10.37 31.51 12.16
N ASP A 68 -10.49 32.83 12.36
CA ASP A 68 -10.57 33.82 11.27
C ASP A 68 -9.93 35.12 11.74
N TYR A 69 -10.60 35.82 12.65
CA TYR A 69 -10.17 37.14 13.09
C TYR A 69 -10.53 37.41 14.56
N LEU A 70 -9.66 38.12 15.28
CA LEU A 70 -9.91 38.58 16.65
C LEU A 70 -9.15 39.88 16.93
N ILE A 71 -9.82 40.83 17.59
CA ILE A 71 -9.16 41.98 18.23
C ILE A 71 -9.44 41.88 19.71
N GLU A 72 -8.39 41.80 20.53
CA GLU A 72 -8.56 41.62 21.97
C GLU A 72 -7.66 42.54 22.80
N LYS A 73 -8.16 42.97 23.96
CA LYS A 73 -7.43 43.84 24.88
C LYS A 73 -6.72 43.00 25.94
N VAL A 74 -5.56 42.47 25.58
CA VAL A 74 -4.74 41.60 26.47
C VAL A 74 -4.04 42.36 27.61
N GLY A 75 -3.85 43.67 27.50
CA GLY A 75 -3.12 44.44 28.51
C GLY A 75 -1.61 44.19 28.49
N ALA A 76 -0.90 44.68 29.51
CA ALA A 76 0.55 44.46 29.66
C ALA A 76 0.84 43.01 30.11
N GLY A 77 1.96 42.43 29.67
CA GLY A 77 2.38 41.09 30.08
C GLY A 77 2.97 40.22 28.97
N LEU A 78 3.33 39.00 29.37
CA LEU A 78 3.76 37.92 28.48
C LEU A 78 2.52 37.14 28.01
N VAL A 79 2.44 36.94 26.71
CA VAL A 79 1.34 36.27 26.04
C VAL A 79 1.91 35.13 25.20
N ARG A 80 1.23 33.98 25.23
CA ARG A 80 1.53 32.82 24.42
C ARG A 80 0.44 32.65 23.36
N LEU A 81 0.86 32.30 22.16
CA LEU A 81 0.01 31.86 21.06
C LEU A 81 0.24 30.37 20.87
N ASP A 82 -0.83 29.65 20.58
CA ASP A 82 -0.79 28.27 20.14
C ASP A 82 -1.64 28.16 18.86
N ALA A 83 -1.02 27.74 17.76
CA ALA A 83 -1.68 27.33 16.53
C ALA A 83 -2.13 25.89 16.68
N VAL A 84 -3.41 25.65 16.38
CA VAL A 84 -4.04 24.34 16.38
C VAL A 84 -4.47 24.04 14.95
N GLU A 85 -3.89 23.00 14.38
CA GLU A 85 -4.17 22.50 13.03
C GLU A 85 -5.51 21.77 12.97
N ASP A 86 -6.23 21.91 11.85
CA ASP A 86 -7.34 21.03 11.48
C ASP A 86 -6.84 19.86 10.59
N SER A 87 -7.69 18.88 10.30
CA SER A 87 -7.28 17.66 9.58
C SER A 87 -6.64 17.93 8.22
N ASN A 88 -7.11 18.97 7.52
CA ASN A 88 -6.72 19.28 6.14
C ASN A 88 -5.81 20.52 6.05
N PHE A 89 -5.33 21.03 7.17
CA PHE A 89 -4.50 22.22 7.20
C PHE A 89 -3.30 21.98 8.12
N VAL A 90 -2.13 22.44 7.70
CA VAL A 90 -0.93 22.46 8.55
C VAL A 90 -0.54 23.90 8.81
N PHE A 91 -0.02 24.15 10.00
CA PHE A 91 0.56 25.43 10.32
C PHE A 91 1.83 25.62 9.48
N ASP A 92 1.99 26.80 8.90
CA ASP A 92 3.15 27.16 8.12
C ASP A 92 4.06 28.07 8.93
N HIS A 93 3.62 29.32 9.19
CA HIS A 93 4.42 30.29 9.91
C HIS A 93 3.58 31.38 10.58
N TRP A 94 4.25 32.16 11.42
CA TRP A 94 3.69 33.36 12.05
C TRP A 94 4.18 34.62 11.35
N LEU A 95 3.30 35.61 11.16
CA LEU A 95 3.67 36.98 10.81
C LEU A 95 3.44 37.89 12.01
N ILE A 96 4.46 38.62 12.45
CA ILE A 96 4.35 39.62 13.52
C ILE A 96 4.47 41.01 12.92
N ASN A 97 3.43 41.82 13.07
CA ASN A 97 3.30 43.13 12.42
C ASN A 97 3.56 43.05 10.90
N GLY A 98 3.09 41.98 10.26
CA GLY A 98 3.26 41.71 8.82
C GLY A 98 4.63 41.20 8.40
N ASN A 99 5.56 40.92 9.33
CA ASN A 99 6.86 40.32 9.01
C ASN A 99 6.90 38.88 9.49
N GLU A 100 7.35 37.98 8.61
CA GLU A 100 7.59 36.59 8.94
C GLU A 100 8.65 36.47 10.04
N ILE A 101 8.39 35.60 11.00
CA ILE A 101 9.35 35.22 12.02
C ILE A 101 9.86 33.81 11.74
N ASP A 102 11.17 33.70 11.56
CA ASP A 102 11.86 32.41 11.45
C ASP A 102 11.91 31.76 12.84
N ASP A 103 10.91 30.93 13.15
CA ASP A 103 10.81 30.17 14.41
C ASP A 103 10.81 28.65 14.18
N GLY A 104 11.20 28.20 12.97
CA GLY A 104 11.29 26.78 12.63
C GLY A 104 9.97 26.02 12.81
N ASP A 105 8.88 26.55 12.24
CA ASP A 105 7.54 25.95 12.18
C ASP A 105 6.93 25.62 13.56
N ARG A 106 7.32 26.35 14.60
CA ARG A 106 6.73 26.17 15.93
C ARG A 106 5.26 26.55 15.93
N LEU A 107 4.43 25.58 16.32
CA LEU A 107 3.00 25.75 16.62
C LEU A 107 2.71 26.73 17.77
N TRP A 108 3.71 27.34 18.40
CA TRP A 108 3.50 28.30 19.46
C TRP A 108 4.50 29.44 19.38
N TYR A 109 4.08 30.62 19.83
CA TYR A 109 4.92 31.81 19.88
C TYR A 109 4.64 32.62 21.14
N GLU A 110 5.70 33.09 21.81
CA GLU A 110 5.57 33.94 23.01
C GLU A 110 6.06 35.36 22.75
N PHE A 111 5.27 36.35 23.15
CA PHE A 111 5.63 37.76 23.01
C PHE A 111 5.19 38.60 24.21
N ARG A 112 5.87 39.73 24.38
CA ARG A 112 5.50 40.76 25.36
C ARG A 112 4.72 41.85 24.67
N THR A 113 3.52 42.14 25.13
CA THR A 113 2.66 43.19 24.54
C THR A 113 3.31 44.57 24.63
N GLU A 114 4.21 44.80 25.61
CA GLU A 114 4.93 46.07 25.72
C GLU A 114 5.88 46.34 24.54
N LYS A 115 6.35 45.30 23.84
CA LYS A 115 7.35 45.38 22.77
C LYS A 115 6.82 45.83 21.39
N GLY A 116 5.57 46.30 21.32
CA GLY A 116 5.02 46.91 20.10
C GLY A 116 4.42 45.91 19.11
N VAL A 117 4.07 44.71 19.56
CA VAL A 117 3.24 43.77 18.79
C VAL A 117 1.82 44.32 18.75
N THR A 118 1.31 44.58 17.55
CA THR A 118 -0.03 45.13 17.31
C THR A 118 -0.87 44.22 16.43
N SER A 119 -0.25 43.50 15.50
CA SER A 119 -0.93 42.50 14.68
C SER A 119 -0.11 41.21 14.58
N ILE A 120 -0.83 40.09 14.52
CA ILE A 120 -0.29 38.74 14.46
C ILE A 120 -1.12 37.98 13.43
N THR A 121 -0.45 37.32 12.49
CA THR A 121 -1.11 36.42 11.55
C THR A 121 -0.56 35.02 11.74
N ALA A 122 -1.43 34.03 11.90
CA ALA A 122 -1.08 32.63 11.73
C ALA A 122 -1.41 32.24 10.29
N VAL A 123 -0.42 31.73 9.56
CA VAL A 123 -0.61 31.24 8.19
C VAL A 123 -0.70 29.72 8.23
N PHE A 124 -1.77 29.19 7.65
CA PHE A 124 -1.99 27.76 7.47
C PHE A 124 -2.01 27.42 5.98
N LYS A 125 -1.68 26.17 5.65
CA LYS A 125 -1.71 25.65 4.29
C LYS A 125 -2.63 24.45 4.19
N GLU A 126 -3.50 24.46 3.19
CA GLU A 126 -4.35 23.32 2.86
C GLU A 126 -3.47 22.16 2.35
N VAL A 127 -3.64 20.99 2.95
CA VAL A 127 -2.90 19.76 2.62
C VAL A 127 -3.85 18.60 2.40
N PHE A 128 -3.42 17.67 1.57
CA PHE A 128 -4.08 16.40 1.35
C PHE A 128 -3.19 15.24 1.78
N THR A 129 -3.82 14.16 2.21
CA THR A 129 -3.15 12.95 2.67
C THR A 129 -2.98 11.97 1.53
N ILE A 130 -1.77 11.46 1.36
CA ILE A 130 -1.50 10.31 0.50
C ILE A 130 -1.13 9.13 1.39
N ASN A 131 -1.95 8.08 1.31
CA ASN A 131 -1.70 6.79 1.92
C ASN A 131 -1.13 5.85 0.85
N ALA A 132 0.13 5.45 0.95
CA ALA A 132 0.71 4.43 0.08
C ALA A 132 1.00 3.18 0.90
N ILE A 133 0.49 2.02 0.49
CA ILE A 133 0.60 0.77 1.24
C ILE A 133 0.97 -0.39 0.32
N VAL A 134 1.80 -1.29 0.84
CA VAL A 134 2.01 -2.61 0.28
C VAL A 134 0.83 -3.49 0.68
N SER A 135 0.27 -4.21 -0.27
CA SER A 135 -0.86 -5.11 -0.03
C SER A 135 -0.47 -6.25 0.91
N VAL A 136 -1.37 -6.61 1.81
CA VAL A 136 -1.21 -7.80 2.67
C VAL A 136 -1.37 -9.10 1.88
N ASP A 137 -2.08 -9.05 0.75
CA ASP A 137 -2.28 -10.22 -0.12
C ASP A 137 -1.04 -10.48 -0.99
N ALA A 138 -0.15 -9.50 -1.18
CA ALA A 138 1.03 -9.60 -2.04
C ALA A 138 2.17 -8.71 -1.48
N PRO A 139 2.86 -9.17 -0.41
CA PRO A 139 3.65 -8.30 0.47
C PRO A 139 5.14 -8.19 0.13
N ASN A 140 5.62 -8.82 -0.95
CA ASN A 140 7.05 -9.07 -1.20
C ASN A 140 7.82 -7.88 -1.81
N GLY A 141 7.69 -6.70 -1.22
CA GLY A 141 8.40 -5.51 -1.65
C GLY A 141 8.20 -4.30 -0.76
N THR A 142 8.76 -3.18 -1.19
CA THR A 142 8.76 -1.92 -0.44
C THR A 142 8.44 -0.71 -1.31
N ILE A 143 7.98 0.36 -0.66
CA ILE A 143 7.70 1.66 -1.26
C ILE A 143 8.69 2.68 -0.71
N ALA A 144 9.21 3.55 -1.57
CA ALA A 144 10.05 4.69 -1.19
C ALA A 144 9.52 6.01 -1.77
N LEU A 145 9.91 7.11 -1.14
CA LEU A 145 9.63 8.47 -1.60
C LEU A 145 10.83 9.03 -2.38
N SER A 146 10.56 9.86 -3.38
CA SER A 146 11.61 10.56 -4.15
C SER A 146 12.49 11.49 -3.31
N SER A 147 11.99 11.94 -2.15
CA SER A 147 12.73 12.75 -1.17
C SER A 147 13.84 12.00 -0.42
N GLY A 148 14.00 10.69 -0.68
CA GLY A 148 14.96 9.84 -0.01
C GLY A 148 14.40 9.28 1.30
N GLY A 149 14.02 8.00 1.27
CA GLY A 149 13.57 7.25 2.44
C GLY A 149 14.03 5.79 2.33
N VAL A 150 14.20 5.13 3.47
CA VAL A 150 14.36 3.66 3.48
C VAL A 150 13.04 3.05 3.00
N GLY A 151 13.11 2.03 2.13
CA GLY A 151 11.93 1.31 1.67
C GLY A 151 11.08 0.83 2.86
N ASN A 152 9.77 1.09 2.79
CA ASN A 152 8.83 0.75 3.85
C ASN A 152 7.55 0.13 3.25
N SER A 153 6.82 -0.66 4.05
CA SER A 153 5.55 -1.27 3.62
C SER A 153 4.37 -0.30 3.66
N SER A 154 4.52 0.87 4.27
CA SER A 154 3.51 1.92 4.25
C SER A 154 4.09 3.32 4.44
N TRP A 155 3.40 4.30 3.85
CA TRP A 155 3.64 5.73 3.99
C TRP A 155 2.31 6.48 4.16
N VAL A 156 2.28 7.40 5.12
CA VAL A 156 1.21 8.39 5.27
C VAL A 156 1.89 9.74 5.25
N ILE A 157 1.65 10.51 4.18
CA ILE A 157 2.28 11.82 4.00
C ILE A 157 1.21 12.89 3.73
N LYS A 158 1.49 14.11 4.16
CA LYS A 158 0.70 15.30 3.85
C LYS A 158 1.41 16.10 2.77
N VAL A 159 0.68 16.47 1.72
CA VAL A 159 1.20 17.27 0.61
C VAL A 159 0.31 18.49 0.44
N GLU A 160 0.93 19.66 0.26
CA GLU A 160 0.21 20.92 0.01
C GLU A 160 -0.69 20.80 -1.24
N LYS A 161 -1.84 21.48 -1.21
CA LYS A 161 -2.73 21.58 -2.36
C LYS A 161 -2.03 22.14 -3.60
N GLY A 162 -2.22 21.47 -4.73
CA GLY A 162 -1.51 21.75 -5.98
C GLY A 162 -0.08 21.21 -6.02
N GLY A 163 0.41 20.64 -4.91
CA GLY A 163 1.72 19.98 -4.82
C GLY A 163 1.79 18.69 -5.64
N SER A 164 2.96 18.05 -5.59
CA SER A 164 3.23 16.80 -6.29
C SER A 164 4.05 15.86 -5.43
N GLN A 165 3.86 14.56 -5.60
CA GLN A 165 4.63 13.51 -4.94
C GLN A 165 4.92 12.37 -5.90
N GLU A 166 6.15 11.86 -5.87
CA GLU A 166 6.55 10.66 -6.58
C GLU A 166 6.86 9.53 -5.59
N PHE A 167 6.39 8.32 -5.94
CA PHE A 167 6.64 7.08 -5.23
C PHE A 167 7.41 6.12 -6.12
N TRP A 168 8.35 5.41 -5.52
CA TRP A 168 9.14 4.34 -6.14
C TRP A 168 8.81 3.02 -5.48
N PHE A 169 8.78 1.95 -6.27
CA PHE A 169 8.40 0.62 -5.86
C PHE A 169 9.54 -0.34 -6.13
N TYR A 170 9.95 -1.08 -5.10
CA TYR A 170 11.07 -2.02 -5.16
C TYR A 170 10.56 -3.38 -4.73
N ALA A 171 10.51 -4.31 -5.67
CA ALA A 171 10.26 -5.71 -5.35
C ALA A 171 11.49 -6.30 -4.65
N ASP A 172 11.26 -7.24 -3.74
CA ASP A 172 12.35 -8.02 -3.14
C ASP A 172 12.96 -8.96 -4.21
N GLU A 173 14.15 -9.51 -3.94
CA GLU A 173 14.81 -10.44 -4.88
C GLU A 173 13.91 -11.64 -5.18
N GLY A 174 13.76 -12.00 -6.47
CA GLY A 174 12.86 -13.06 -6.94
C GLY A 174 11.38 -12.67 -6.95
N ASN A 175 11.06 -11.37 -6.92
CA ASN A 175 9.70 -10.86 -6.96
C ASN A 175 9.56 -9.72 -7.98
N HIS A 176 8.32 -9.43 -8.36
CA HIS A 176 7.96 -8.34 -9.26
C HIS A 176 6.68 -7.62 -8.82
N ILE A 177 6.39 -6.50 -9.48
CA ILE A 177 5.15 -5.73 -9.27
C ILE A 177 4.05 -6.38 -10.10
N SER A 178 3.08 -7.00 -9.44
CA SER A 178 1.94 -7.66 -10.08
C SER A 178 0.80 -6.69 -10.41
N ALA A 179 0.52 -5.71 -9.54
CA ALA A 179 -0.50 -4.70 -9.77
C ALA A 179 -0.27 -3.44 -8.94
N ILE A 180 -0.83 -2.32 -9.39
CA ILE A 180 -0.91 -1.09 -8.60
C ILE A 180 -2.33 -0.54 -8.68
N ALA A 181 -2.90 -0.12 -7.55
CA ALA A 181 -4.17 0.59 -7.50
C ALA A 181 -3.97 2.02 -6.98
N LYS A 182 -4.54 3.00 -7.67
CA LYS A 182 -4.64 4.40 -7.23
C LYS A 182 -6.11 4.77 -7.10
N ASN A 183 -6.57 5.10 -5.90
CA ASN A 183 -7.98 5.40 -5.60
C ASN A 183 -8.95 4.32 -6.12
N ASN A 184 -8.59 3.05 -5.94
CA ASN A 184 -9.30 1.86 -6.44
C ASN A 184 -9.31 1.67 -7.97
N GLU A 185 -8.63 2.53 -8.72
CA GLU A 185 -8.38 2.33 -10.15
C GLU A 185 -7.05 1.61 -10.33
N TYR A 186 -7.07 0.50 -11.07
CA TYR A 186 -5.87 -0.28 -11.32
C TYR A 186 -5.06 0.28 -12.49
N LEU A 187 -3.75 0.33 -12.32
CA LEU A 187 -2.77 0.84 -13.28
C LEU A 187 -1.82 -0.28 -13.71
N ALA A 188 -1.32 -0.19 -14.94
CA ALA A 188 -0.28 -1.10 -15.42
C ALA A 188 0.92 -1.12 -14.45
N PRO A 189 1.53 -2.29 -14.18
CA PRO A 189 2.73 -2.38 -13.37
C PRO A 189 3.84 -1.44 -13.85
N THR A 190 4.43 -0.70 -12.93
CA THR A 190 5.50 0.26 -13.18
C THR A 190 6.34 0.38 -11.92
N SER A 191 7.63 0.73 -12.03
CA SER A 191 8.51 0.94 -10.87
C SER A 191 8.25 2.26 -10.13
N SER A 192 7.45 3.17 -10.68
CA SER A 192 7.14 4.44 -10.03
C SER A 192 5.83 5.08 -10.51
N ILE A 193 5.25 5.92 -9.65
CA ILE A 193 4.09 6.75 -9.96
C ILE A 193 4.32 8.17 -9.44
N SER A 194 3.99 9.15 -10.27
CA SER A 194 3.91 10.57 -9.91
C SER A 194 2.46 11.04 -9.82
N ILE A 195 2.08 11.59 -8.66
CA ILE A 195 0.82 12.31 -8.47
C ILE A 195 1.16 13.80 -8.52
N THR A 196 0.56 14.52 -9.47
CA THR A 196 0.79 15.95 -9.65
C THR A 196 -0.50 16.74 -9.45
N ASN A 197 -0.36 18.02 -9.07
CA ASN A 197 -1.48 18.92 -8.84
C ASN A 197 -2.54 18.32 -7.91
N ILE A 198 -2.13 17.93 -6.70
CA ILE A 198 -2.98 17.23 -5.73
C ILE A 198 -4.14 18.14 -5.27
N GLN A 199 -5.37 17.66 -5.41
CA GLN A 199 -6.61 18.38 -5.03
C GLN A 199 -7.51 17.60 -4.07
N GLU A 200 -7.11 16.37 -3.72
CA GLU A 200 -7.85 15.46 -2.86
C GLU A 200 -6.89 14.44 -2.24
N ASP A 201 -7.38 13.68 -1.27
CA ASP A 201 -6.63 12.56 -0.69
C ASP A 201 -6.44 11.43 -1.71
N TYR A 202 -5.30 10.74 -1.60
CA TYR A 202 -4.98 9.60 -2.46
C TYR A 202 -4.70 8.34 -1.64
N THR A 203 -5.12 7.19 -2.16
CA THR A 203 -4.70 5.87 -1.69
C THR A 203 -4.00 5.14 -2.81
N ILE A 204 -2.77 4.68 -2.57
CA ILE A 204 -1.99 3.84 -3.46
C ILE A 204 -1.83 2.48 -2.79
N VAL A 205 -2.18 1.41 -3.49
CA VAL A 205 -1.94 0.02 -3.05
C VAL A 205 -1.05 -0.65 -4.08
N VAL A 206 0.06 -1.23 -3.64
CA VAL A 206 1.01 -1.94 -4.51
C VAL A 206 1.03 -3.42 -4.15
N PHE A 207 1.04 -4.29 -5.14
CA PHE A 207 1.00 -5.73 -4.98
C PHE A 207 2.29 -6.34 -5.55
N PHE A 208 3.11 -6.95 -4.69
CA PHE A 208 4.35 -7.61 -5.07
C PHE A 208 4.19 -9.13 -4.95
N SER A 209 4.45 -9.84 -6.06
CA SER A 209 4.32 -11.30 -6.13
C SER A 209 5.67 -11.92 -6.48
N GLU A 210 5.87 -13.17 -6.08
CA GLU A 210 7.04 -13.97 -6.47
C GLU A 210 7.06 -14.16 -7.98
N ASP A 211 8.25 -14.24 -8.58
CA ASP A 211 8.38 -14.52 -10.00
C ASP A 211 7.74 -15.88 -10.35
N GLY A 212 6.96 -15.90 -11.43
CA GLY A 212 6.09 -17.04 -11.76
C GLY A 212 4.75 -17.04 -11.04
N TYR A 213 4.47 -16.10 -10.14
CA TYR A 213 3.16 -15.91 -9.51
C TYR A 213 2.68 -14.48 -9.70
N ALA A 214 1.37 -14.30 -9.80
CA ALA A 214 0.82 -12.96 -9.73
C ALA A 214 -0.52 -12.91 -9.03
N TRP A 215 -0.63 -11.99 -8.08
CA TRP A 215 -1.91 -11.59 -7.54
C TRP A 215 -2.69 -10.81 -8.60
N VAL A 216 -3.89 -11.30 -8.91
CA VAL A 216 -4.84 -10.68 -9.82
C VAL A 216 -5.96 -10.06 -8.98
N PRO A 217 -5.98 -8.73 -8.80
CA PRO A 217 -7.00 -8.12 -7.99
C PRO A 217 -8.39 -8.18 -8.63
N ALA A 218 -9.44 -8.22 -7.81
CA ALA A 218 -10.81 -8.19 -8.29
C ALA A 218 -11.10 -6.90 -9.10
N GLY A 219 -11.77 -7.06 -10.24
CA GLY A 219 -12.19 -5.98 -11.12
C GLY A 219 -11.06 -5.19 -11.79
N SER A 220 -9.82 -5.69 -11.76
CA SER A 220 -8.67 -4.93 -12.27
C SER A 220 -8.76 -4.70 -13.78
N ASN A 221 -9.28 -5.67 -14.53
CA ASN A 221 -9.22 -5.70 -16.00
C ASN A 221 -7.82 -5.45 -16.58
N LEU A 222 -6.79 -5.59 -15.73
CA LEU A 222 -5.41 -5.34 -16.09
C LEU A 222 -4.79 -6.60 -16.65
N GLU A 223 -3.82 -6.37 -17.52
CA GLU A 223 -2.76 -7.32 -17.80
C GLU A 223 -1.80 -7.37 -16.60
N VAL A 224 -1.56 -8.56 -16.12
CA VAL A 224 -0.71 -8.89 -14.98
C VAL A 224 0.37 -9.82 -15.49
N TYR A 225 1.63 -9.48 -15.26
CA TYR A 225 2.78 -10.28 -15.69
C TYR A 225 3.00 -11.43 -14.72
N LEU A 226 3.23 -12.64 -15.25
CA LEU A 226 3.62 -13.83 -14.48
C LEU A 226 5.14 -14.02 -14.55
N THR A 227 5.70 -13.78 -15.73
CA THR A 227 7.14 -13.85 -16.04
C THR A 227 7.49 -12.69 -16.97
N GLU A 228 8.76 -12.55 -17.35
CA GLU A 228 9.18 -11.58 -18.39
C GLU A 228 8.51 -11.83 -19.75
N SER A 229 7.99 -13.04 -20.00
CA SER A 229 7.48 -13.48 -21.31
C SER A 229 6.02 -13.92 -21.28
N ALA A 230 5.35 -13.81 -20.14
CA ALA A 230 3.96 -14.24 -20.00
C ALA A 230 3.15 -13.27 -19.14
N SER A 231 1.97 -12.92 -19.62
CA SER A 231 1.01 -12.09 -18.91
C SER A 231 -0.41 -12.63 -19.02
N LEU A 232 -1.25 -12.20 -18.09
CA LEU A 232 -2.66 -12.55 -17.99
C LEU A 232 -3.50 -11.30 -17.90
N SER A 233 -4.53 -11.19 -18.73
CA SER A 233 -5.59 -10.20 -18.53
C SER A 233 -6.94 -10.87 -18.34
N PHE A 234 -7.79 -10.26 -17.53
CA PHE A 234 -9.10 -10.80 -17.19
C PHE A 234 -10.18 -9.79 -17.52
N THR A 235 -11.26 -10.21 -18.19
CA THR A 235 -12.34 -9.26 -18.51
C THR A 235 -13.33 -9.07 -17.35
N THR A 236 -13.42 -10.05 -16.44
CA THR A 236 -14.19 -9.96 -15.20
C THR A 236 -13.53 -10.78 -14.09
N VAL A 237 -13.15 -10.13 -12.99
CA VAL A 237 -12.68 -10.80 -11.76
C VAL A 237 -13.57 -10.35 -10.61
N THR A 238 -14.29 -11.27 -9.99
CA THR A 238 -15.22 -10.95 -8.88
C THR A 238 -14.58 -11.09 -7.51
N THR A 239 -13.49 -11.84 -7.41
CA THR A 239 -12.71 -12.05 -6.18
C THR A 239 -11.25 -12.16 -6.58
N GLY A 240 -10.35 -11.49 -5.86
CA GLY A 240 -8.91 -11.56 -6.15
C GLY A 240 -8.37 -12.97 -5.95
N PHE A 241 -7.37 -13.34 -6.72
CA PHE A 241 -6.80 -14.69 -6.71
C PHE A 241 -5.33 -14.65 -7.14
N PHE A 242 -4.63 -15.75 -6.90
CA PHE A 242 -3.29 -15.96 -7.44
C PHE A 242 -3.36 -16.75 -8.73
N ALA A 243 -2.72 -16.21 -9.76
CA ALA A 243 -2.31 -16.96 -10.92
C ALA A 243 -0.85 -17.40 -10.75
N ALA A 244 -0.51 -18.58 -11.26
CA ALA A 244 0.86 -19.04 -11.38
C ALA A 244 1.16 -19.35 -12.84
N GLY A 245 2.38 -19.08 -13.28
CA GLY A 245 2.93 -19.30 -14.60
C GLY A 245 4.34 -19.85 -14.50
N ILE A 246 4.57 -21.06 -15.00
CA ILE A 246 5.92 -21.63 -15.10
C ILE A 246 6.21 -21.91 -16.56
N GLU A 247 7.35 -21.40 -17.04
CA GLU A 247 7.92 -21.81 -18.32
C GLU A 247 8.72 -23.11 -18.15
N LEU A 248 8.30 -24.14 -18.87
CA LEU A 248 8.97 -25.43 -18.93
C LEU A 248 9.63 -25.58 -20.31
N ILE A 249 10.95 -25.42 -20.36
CA ILE A 249 11.72 -25.59 -21.59
C ILE A 249 12.06 -27.07 -21.75
N ARG A 250 11.47 -27.75 -22.74
CA ARG A 250 11.75 -29.16 -23.05
C ARG A 250 12.49 -29.28 -24.40
N PRO A 251 13.83 -29.14 -24.44
CA PRO A 251 14.58 -29.04 -25.70
C PRO A 251 14.55 -30.34 -26.54
N GLU A 252 14.39 -31.51 -25.91
CA GLU A 252 14.31 -32.79 -26.61
C GLU A 252 12.93 -33.02 -27.27
N ALA A 253 11.92 -32.22 -26.88
CA ALA A 253 10.52 -32.33 -27.28
C ALA A 253 10.17 -31.53 -28.56
N TRP A 254 11.08 -31.48 -29.53
CA TRP A 254 10.88 -30.93 -30.88
C TRP A 254 10.76 -29.39 -30.95
N GLY A 255 11.45 -28.65 -30.07
CA GLY A 255 11.44 -27.18 -30.08
C GLY A 255 10.13 -26.58 -29.57
N ALA A 256 9.44 -27.30 -28.68
CA ALA A 256 8.20 -26.85 -28.08
C ALA A 256 8.46 -26.04 -26.80
N PHE A 257 7.71 -24.96 -26.65
CA PHE A 257 7.63 -24.21 -25.41
C PHE A 257 6.38 -24.61 -24.65
N THR A 258 6.53 -24.76 -23.33
CA THR A 258 5.44 -25.15 -22.46
C THR A 258 5.23 -24.12 -21.38
N TRP A 259 3.98 -23.68 -21.22
CA TRP A 259 3.58 -22.86 -20.09
C TRP A 259 2.51 -23.59 -19.31
N ASP A 260 2.73 -23.68 -18.02
CA ASP A 260 1.71 -24.08 -17.08
C ASP A 260 1.14 -22.85 -16.41
N ILE A 261 -0.12 -22.56 -16.71
CA ILE A 261 -0.84 -21.44 -16.13
C ILE A 261 -1.99 -22.00 -15.31
N SER A 262 -1.89 -21.79 -14.00
CA SER A 262 -2.90 -22.22 -13.04
C SER A 262 -3.52 -21.02 -12.35
N MET A 263 -4.83 -21.11 -12.10
CA MET A 263 -5.58 -20.13 -11.32
C MET A 263 -6.26 -20.87 -10.18
N LEU A 264 -5.86 -20.55 -8.96
CA LEU A 264 -6.33 -21.29 -7.80
C LEU A 264 -7.69 -20.77 -7.32
N GLY A 265 -8.68 -21.66 -7.26
CA GLY A 265 -9.90 -21.45 -6.48
C GLY A 265 -11.03 -20.66 -7.15
N ILE A 266 -10.97 -20.35 -8.45
CA ILE A 266 -12.02 -19.59 -9.14
C ILE A 266 -12.39 -20.16 -10.52
N SER A 267 -13.62 -19.89 -10.96
CA SER A 267 -14.05 -20.04 -12.35
C SER A 267 -13.99 -18.70 -13.07
N TYR A 268 -13.49 -18.69 -14.30
CA TYR A 268 -13.42 -17.52 -15.18
C TYR A 268 -14.08 -17.87 -16.52
N THR A 269 -14.57 -16.86 -17.24
CA THR A 269 -15.17 -17.03 -18.57
C THR A 269 -14.35 -16.41 -19.69
N ASP A 270 -13.49 -15.44 -19.36
CA ASP A 270 -12.80 -14.59 -20.34
C ASP A 270 -11.41 -14.17 -19.81
N ALA A 271 -10.58 -15.17 -19.51
CA ALA A 271 -9.15 -14.95 -19.30
C ALA A 271 -8.47 -14.85 -20.66
N LYS A 272 -7.51 -13.94 -20.78
CA LYS A 272 -6.62 -13.83 -21.92
C LYS A 272 -5.21 -14.05 -21.43
N ILE A 273 -4.55 -15.03 -22.03
CA ILE A 273 -3.14 -15.29 -21.81
C ILE A 273 -2.39 -14.68 -22.97
N THR A 274 -1.41 -13.83 -22.69
CA THR A 274 -0.48 -13.31 -23.69
C THR A 274 0.89 -13.89 -23.44
N LEU A 275 1.47 -14.51 -24.47
CA LEU A 275 2.82 -15.06 -24.42
C LEU A 275 3.69 -14.31 -25.44
N GLU A 276 4.85 -13.84 -25.00
CA GLU A 276 5.85 -13.21 -25.84
C GLU A 276 6.93 -14.22 -26.18
N LEU A 277 7.05 -14.57 -27.46
CA LEU A 277 8.02 -15.54 -27.96
C LEU A 277 9.03 -14.86 -28.86
N ASP A 278 10.28 -15.31 -28.83
CA ASP A 278 11.29 -14.83 -29.76
C ASP A 278 10.82 -14.93 -31.21
N GLY A 279 11.05 -13.88 -32.00
CA GLY A 279 10.48 -13.69 -33.34
C GLY A 279 10.83 -14.70 -34.43
N TYR A 280 11.52 -15.79 -34.09
CA TYR A 280 11.84 -16.89 -35.00
C TYR A 280 10.78 -17.99 -35.03
N HIS A 281 9.73 -17.89 -34.22
CA HIS A 281 8.72 -18.95 -34.05
C HIS A 281 7.43 -18.66 -34.83
N SER A 282 7.05 -19.59 -35.72
CA SER A 282 5.72 -19.63 -36.32
C SER A 282 4.86 -20.62 -35.54
N ILE A 283 3.86 -20.13 -34.80
CA ILE A 283 2.97 -20.99 -34.02
C ILE A 283 1.95 -21.64 -34.95
N THR A 284 2.06 -22.95 -35.12
CA THR A 284 1.17 -23.72 -36.01
C THR A 284 -0.02 -24.34 -35.28
N GLN A 285 0.14 -24.64 -33.99
CA GLN A 285 -0.86 -25.32 -33.16
C GLN A 285 -0.73 -24.89 -31.69
N VAL A 286 -1.87 -24.86 -31.00
CA VAL A 286 -1.97 -24.74 -29.54
C VAL A 286 -2.74 -25.96 -29.06
N ILE A 287 -2.22 -26.65 -28.05
CA ILE A 287 -2.86 -27.82 -27.45
C ILE A 287 -3.16 -27.60 -25.97
N THR A 288 -4.12 -28.34 -25.44
CA THR A 288 -4.43 -28.45 -24.03
C THR A 288 -4.13 -29.87 -23.54
N ILE A 289 -3.71 -30.00 -22.28
CA ILE A 289 -3.33 -31.28 -21.67
C ILE A 289 -4.37 -31.68 -20.63
N VAL A 290 -4.79 -32.94 -20.65
CA VAL A 290 -5.92 -33.44 -19.84
C VAL A 290 -5.45 -34.23 -18.59
N ALA A 291 -4.16 -34.57 -18.52
CA ALA A 291 -3.55 -35.31 -17.41
C ALA A 291 -2.39 -34.51 -16.78
N ASN A 292 -2.68 -33.70 -15.76
CA ASN A 292 -1.71 -32.75 -15.19
C ASN A 292 -0.51 -33.45 -14.53
N ASP A 293 -0.73 -34.33 -13.56
CA ASP A 293 0.38 -34.90 -12.78
C ASP A 293 1.29 -35.79 -13.64
N ALA A 294 0.71 -36.60 -14.54
CA ALA A 294 1.47 -37.40 -15.49
C ALA A 294 2.28 -36.52 -16.47
N PHE A 295 1.79 -35.33 -16.80
CA PHE A 295 2.50 -34.40 -17.68
C PHE A 295 3.78 -33.85 -17.07
N TYR A 296 3.77 -33.52 -15.77
CA TYR A 296 5.01 -33.09 -15.08
C TYR A 296 5.98 -34.26 -14.94
N CYS A 297 5.49 -35.49 -14.88
CA CYS A 297 6.32 -36.68 -14.81
C CYS A 297 7.01 -37.06 -16.13
N ASP A 298 6.54 -36.57 -17.29
CA ASP A 298 7.19 -36.74 -18.60
C ASP A 298 8.26 -35.66 -18.82
N VAL A 299 9.35 -35.73 -18.05
CA VAL A 299 10.38 -34.68 -18.06
C VAL A 299 11.15 -34.60 -19.39
N ASN A 300 11.17 -35.67 -20.19
CA ASN A 300 11.80 -35.64 -21.52
C ASN A 300 10.86 -35.14 -22.65
N GLY A 301 9.54 -35.10 -22.41
CA GLY A 301 8.55 -34.49 -23.28
C GLY A 301 8.15 -35.34 -24.50
N ASP A 302 8.34 -36.67 -24.43
CA ASP A 302 7.96 -37.61 -25.49
C ASP A 302 6.49 -38.06 -25.43
N LEU A 303 5.70 -37.48 -24.50
CA LEU A 303 4.29 -37.76 -24.22
C LEU A 303 4.03 -39.13 -23.59
N LEU A 304 5.04 -39.76 -23.00
CA LEU A 304 4.92 -41.03 -22.30
C LEU A 304 5.82 -41.03 -21.06
N VAL A 305 5.23 -41.22 -19.89
CA VAL A 305 6.04 -41.35 -18.66
C VAL A 305 6.73 -42.72 -18.65
N THR A 306 8.06 -42.74 -18.77
CA THR A 306 8.84 -43.98 -18.87
C THR A 306 9.89 -44.12 -17.77
N ALA A 307 10.73 -45.16 -17.89
CA ALA A 307 11.92 -45.31 -17.05
C ALA A 307 13.02 -44.27 -17.39
N ALA A 308 12.97 -43.65 -18.57
CA ALA A 308 13.91 -42.60 -18.94
C ALA A 308 13.65 -41.36 -18.08
N ASP A 309 12.38 -40.95 -17.94
CA ASP A 309 11.95 -39.83 -17.10
C ASP A 309 12.34 -40.03 -15.64
N LEU A 310 12.04 -41.21 -15.12
CA LEU A 310 12.42 -41.59 -13.76
C LEU A 310 13.94 -41.47 -13.53
N SER A 311 14.74 -41.86 -14.54
CA SER A 311 16.19 -41.78 -14.46
C SER A 311 16.69 -40.34 -14.49
N LEU A 312 16.03 -39.47 -15.27
CA LEU A 312 16.37 -38.05 -15.34
C LEU A 312 16.13 -37.35 -13.99
N VAL A 313 14.92 -37.49 -13.41
CA VAL A 313 14.60 -36.89 -12.11
C VAL A 313 15.48 -37.46 -10.99
N ALA A 314 15.67 -38.79 -10.95
CA ALA A 314 16.51 -39.41 -9.92
C ALA A 314 17.99 -38.99 -10.01
N ASN A 315 18.52 -38.81 -11.22
CA ASN A 315 19.89 -38.32 -11.40
C ASN A 315 20.00 -36.86 -11.00
N TYR A 316 19.00 -36.04 -11.30
CA TYR A 316 18.99 -34.62 -10.95
C TYR A 316 18.88 -34.41 -9.43
N ASN A 317 17.93 -35.07 -8.77
CA ASN A 317 17.79 -35.05 -7.31
C ASN A 317 19.12 -35.45 -6.61
N LYS A 318 19.78 -36.49 -7.11
CA LYS A 318 21.08 -36.89 -6.56
C LYS A 318 22.17 -35.84 -6.80
N ALA A 319 22.14 -35.17 -7.95
CA ALA A 319 23.11 -34.13 -8.29
C ALA A 319 22.93 -32.88 -7.41
N THR A 320 21.70 -32.44 -7.15
CA THR A 320 21.40 -31.33 -6.23
C THR A 320 21.79 -31.66 -4.79
N GLU A 321 21.58 -32.91 -4.32
CA GLU A 321 22.04 -33.35 -2.99
C GLU A 321 23.57 -33.34 -2.86
N THR A 322 24.30 -33.72 -3.92
CA THR A 322 25.76 -33.93 -3.86
C THR A 322 26.57 -32.71 -4.27
N HIS A 323 26.01 -31.86 -5.14
CA HIS A 323 26.67 -30.70 -5.75
C HIS A 323 25.68 -29.52 -5.93
N PRO A 324 25.09 -28.98 -4.85
CA PRO A 324 24.01 -28.00 -4.92
C PRO A 324 24.40 -26.68 -5.63
N ASN A 325 25.69 -26.31 -5.64
CA ASN A 325 26.15 -25.10 -6.31
C ASN A 325 26.35 -25.27 -7.82
N ASP A 326 26.49 -26.52 -8.30
CA ASP A 326 26.71 -26.83 -9.72
C ASP A 326 25.38 -27.19 -10.43
N PHE A 327 24.33 -27.46 -9.64
CA PHE A 327 22.99 -27.82 -10.09
C PHE A 327 21.98 -26.92 -9.35
N PRO A 328 21.74 -25.69 -9.85
CA PRO A 328 20.71 -24.81 -9.29
C PRO A 328 19.33 -25.45 -9.45
N TYR A 329 18.33 -24.93 -8.76
CA TYR A 329 16.95 -25.38 -8.93
C TYR A 329 16.53 -25.29 -10.41
N ASP A 330 15.93 -26.37 -10.92
CA ASP A 330 15.35 -26.44 -12.26
C ASP A 330 13.93 -27.02 -12.15
N PRO A 331 12.89 -26.20 -12.41
CA PRO A 331 11.49 -26.59 -12.22
C PRO A 331 11.05 -27.74 -13.12
N THR A 332 11.85 -28.13 -14.12
CA THR A 332 11.58 -29.31 -14.95
C THR A 332 11.60 -30.61 -14.14
N TYR A 333 12.38 -30.67 -13.06
CA TYR A 333 12.56 -31.88 -12.25
C TYR A 333 11.79 -31.85 -10.92
N ASP A 334 11.18 -30.72 -10.56
CA ASP A 334 10.21 -30.60 -9.47
C ASP A 334 8.83 -31.00 -10.01
N THR A 335 8.55 -32.30 -9.94
CA THR A 335 7.36 -32.91 -10.55
C THR A 335 6.11 -32.76 -9.69
N ASN A 336 6.26 -32.57 -8.38
CA ASN A 336 5.14 -32.35 -7.46
C ASN A 336 4.84 -30.84 -7.23
N ARG A 337 5.77 -29.96 -7.64
CA ARG A 337 5.71 -28.49 -7.57
C ARG A 337 5.59 -27.95 -6.16
N ASP A 338 6.32 -28.55 -5.23
CA ASP A 338 6.42 -28.06 -3.87
C ASP A 338 7.59 -27.08 -3.67
N GLY A 339 8.39 -26.83 -4.71
CA GLY A 339 9.54 -25.93 -4.71
C GLY A 339 10.85 -26.62 -4.36
N ASP A 340 10.84 -27.92 -4.05
CA ASP A 340 12.01 -28.70 -3.68
C ASP A 340 12.12 -29.97 -4.54
N ILE A 341 13.26 -30.17 -5.21
CA ILE A 341 13.51 -31.41 -5.96
C ILE A 341 14.00 -32.48 -4.97
N THR A 342 13.17 -33.48 -4.69
CA THR A 342 13.41 -34.51 -3.66
C THR A 342 13.12 -35.93 -4.15
N GLN A 343 13.17 -36.89 -3.21
CA GLN A 343 12.79 -38.28 -3.47
C GLN A 343 11.28 -38.43 -3.74
N ASP A 344 10.45 -37.47 -3.30
CA ASP A 344 9.02 -37.50 -3.55
C ASP A 344 8.72 -37.26 -5.04
N ASP A 345 9.51 -36.46 -5.74
CA ASP A 345 9.44 -36.32 -7.20
C ASP A 345 9.74 -37.63 -7.92
N VAL A 346 10.81 -38.29 -7.51
CA VAL A 346 11.21 -39.60 -8.06
C VAL A 346 10.07 -40.62 -7.86
N HIS A 347 9.41 -40.60 -6.71
CA HIS A 347 8.27 -41.46 -6.44
C HIS A 347 7.06 -41.13 -7.32
N LEU A 348 6.77 -39.85 -7.53
CA LEU A 348 5.66 -39.40 -8.38
C LEU A 348 5.84 -39.85 -9.83
N VAL A 349 7.05 -39.69 -10.40
CA VAL A 349 7.34 -40.20 -11.75
C VAL A 349 7.17 -41.70 -11.84
N ASN A 350 7.58 -42.43 -10.81
CA ASN A 350 7.41 -43.88 -10.78
C ASN A 350 5.94 -44.31 -10.62
N GLU A 351 5.11 -43.53 -9.93
CA GLU A 351 3.66 -43.74 -9.81
C GLU A 351 2.96 -43.60 -11.17
N TYR A 352 3.33 -42.57 -11.95
CA TYR A 352 2.74 -42.31 -13.27
C TYR A 352 3.38 -43.10 -14.41
N LYS A 353 4.38 -43.93 -14.15
CA LYS A 353 5.09 -44.70 -15.17
C LYS A 353 4.17 -45.59 -16.00
N GLY A 354 4.29 -45.47 -17.33
CA GLY A 354 3.45 -46.15 -18.31
C GLY A 354 2.22 -45.34 -18.73
N THR A 355 2.07 -44.11 -18.23
CA THR A 355 0.97 -43.22 -18.62
C THR A 355 1.31 -42.48 -19.91
N GLU A 356 0.48 -42.66 -20.93
CA GLU A 356 0.49 -41.82 -22.13
C GLU A 356 -0.24 -40.50 -21.84
N ILE A 357 0.36 -39.38 -22.23
CA ILE A 357 -0.23 -38.05 -22.02
C ILE A 357 -1.21 -37.75 -23.15
N SER A 358 -2.49 -37.67 -22.78
CA SER A 358 -3.55 -37.23 -23.68
C SER A 358 -3.58 -35.71 -23.80
N TRP A 359 -3.76 -35.22 -25.02
CA TRP A 359 -3.87 -33.82 -25.35
C TRP A 359 -4.99 -33.59 -26.38
N GLU A 360 -5.49 -32.36 -26.44
CA GLU A 360 -6.51 -31.94 -27.40
C GLU A 360 -6.04 -30.68 -28.15
N LEU A 361 -6.41 -30.54 -29.43
CA LEU A 361 -6.20 -29.28 -30.15
C LEU A 361 -7.14 -28.22 -29.60
N LEU A 362 -6.59 -27.06 -29.23
CA LEU A 362 -7.41 -25.92 -28.88
C LEU A 362 -8.13 -25.41 -30.14
N ASP A 363 -9.42 -25.10 -30.01
CA ASP A 363 -10.23 -24.54 -31.09
C ASP A 363 -9.52 -23.28 -31.65
N PRO A 364 -9.29 -23.18 -32.98
CA PRO A 364 -8.65 -22.00 -33.58
C PRO A 364 -9.39 -20.68 -33.35
N SER A 365 -10.65 -20.70 -32.92
CA SER A 365 -11.39 -19.49 -32.49
C SER A 365 -11.04 -19.03 -31.07
N LYS A 366 -10.34 -19.86 -30.30
CA LYS A 366 -9.95 -19.61 -28.90
C LYS A 366 -8.50 -19.12 -28.77
N TRP A 367 -7.77 -18.95 -29.87
CA TRP A 367 -6.45 -18.35 -29.83
C TRP A 367 -6.09 -17.59 -31.10
N THR A 368 -5.17 -16.65 -30.98
CA THR A 368 -4.57 -15.91 -32.09
C THR A 368 -3.07 -15.79 -31.89
N ALA A 369 -2.31 -15.66 -32.97
CA ALA A 369 -0.89 -15.31 -32.91
C ALA A 369 -0.61 -14.14 -33.85
N GLU A 370 0.09 -13.13 -33.36
CA GLU A 370 0.47 -11.91 -34.08
C GLU A 370 1.98 -11.73 -33.98
N PHE A 371 2.64 -11.33 -35.08
CA PHE A 371 4.07 -11.01 -35.08
C PHE A 371 4.24 -9.51 -34.95
N ASP A 372 4.92 -9.08 -33.89
CA ASP A 372 5.35 -7.70 -33.68
C ASP A 372 6.72 -7.50 -34.32
N GLU A 373 6.73 -6.83 -35.48
CA GLU A 373 7.95 -6.53 -36.24
C GLU A 373 8.89 -5.55 -35.50
N GLU A 374 8.35 -4.67 -34.65
CA GLU A 374 9.14 -3.64 -33.96
C GLU A 374 9.99 -4.26 -32.85
N ASN A 375 9.38 -5.19 -32.10
CA ASN A 375 10.03 -5.88 -30.99
C ASN A 375 10.62 -7.24 -31.37
N ASN A 376 10.37 -7.72 -32.60
CA ASN A 376 10.78 -9.03 -33.08
C ASN A 376 10.31 -10.16 -32.14
N ILE A 377 9.03 -10.10 -31.75
CA ILE A 377 8.36 -11.09 -30.89
C ILE A 377 7.07 -11.59 -31.54
N THR A 378 6.68 -12.83 -31.24
CA THR A 378 5.36 -13.36 -31.56
C THR A 378 4.50 -13.34 -30.31
N ILE A 379 3.36 -12.64 -30.38
CA ILE A 379 2.36 -12.51 -29.33
C ILE A 379 1.29 -13.57 -29.54
N VAL A 380 1.12 -14.50 -28.60
CA VAL A 380 0.05 -15.50 -28.63
C VAL A 380 -1.02 -15.13 -27.62
N THR A 381 -2.25 -14.89 -28.08
CA THR A 381 -3.41 -14.64 -27.21
C THR A 381 -4.30 -15.88 -27.13
N ILE A 382 -4.62 -16.34 -25.91
CA ILE A 382 -5.46 -17.53 -25.68
C ILE A 382 -6.66 -17.17 -24.81
N ILE A 383 -7.84 -17.69 -25.16
CA ILE A 383 -9.09 -17.56 -24.39
C ILE A 383 -9.47 -18.96 -23.88
N PRO A 384 -9.05 -19.36 -22.67
CA PRO A 384 -9.33 -20.69 -22.16
C PRO A 384 -10.74 -20.77 -21.58
N ASP A 385 -11.41 -21.90 -21.78
CA ASP A 385 -12.64 -22.24 -21.06
C ASP A 385 -12.35 -22.92 -19.69
N HIS A 386 -11.16 -23.53 -19.53
CA HIS A 386 -10.59 -24.11 -18.29
C HIS A 386 -9.05 -24.21 -18.36
N PHE A 387 -8.38 -24.44 -17.22
CA PHE A 387 -6.91 -24.47 -17.07
C PHE A 387 -6.25 -25.45 -18.06
N SER A 388 -5.13 -25.07 -18.68
CA SER A 388 -4.43 -25.95 -19.62
C SER A 388 -2.97 -25.55 -19.75
N ILE A 389 -2.12 -26.57 -19.75
CA ILE A 389 -0.71 -26.50 -20.08
C ILE A 389 -0.59 -26.48 -21.61
N PHE A 390 0.17 -25.55 -22.17
CA PHE A 390 0.27 -25.37 -23.62
C PHE A 390 1.54 -26.01 -24.19
N ARG A 391 1.47 -26.54 -25.41
CA ARG A 391 2.65 -26.91 -26.21
C ARG A 391 2.50 -26.27 -27.60
N GLY A 392 3.36 -25.32 -27.93
CA GLY A 392 3.44 -24.71 -29.27
C GLY A 392 4.42 -25.46 -30.18
N ARG A 393 4.12 -25.57 -31.48
CA ARG A 393 5.03 -26.10 -32.51
C ARG A 393 5.28 -25.10 -33.62
#